data_AF-Y0KKU2-F1
#
_entry.id   AF-Y0KKU2-F1
#
_cell.length_a   1.000
_cell.length_b   1.000
_cell.length_c   1.000
_cell.angle_alpha   90.00
_cell.angle_beta   90.00
_cell.angle_gamma   90.00
#
_symmetry.space_group_name_H-M   'P 1'
#
loop_
_entity.id
_entity.type
_entity.pdbx_description
1 polymer ?
#
loop_
_entity_poly.entity_id
_entity_poly.type
_entity_poly.pdbx_seq_one_letter_code
_entity_poly.pdbx_strand_id
1 'polypeptide(L)'
;MSLATTLTPPALQVASNQYWRVGYLLLLACCPLSAYAEITAEQLVNDAYADGALIATANACRIEKTQINQLIFKQKKTSLDLAKQHQLPFVAKDYDDYVVSGFESAMRVLSDQPEDNDALAAICAGVQEKIAKKIAP
;
A
#
# COMPACT_ATOMS: atom_id res chain seq x y z
N MET A 1 -26.15 22.84 -67.20
CA MET A 1 -27.32 23.72 -66.93
C MET A 1 -28.28 22.98 -65.99
N SER A 2 -28.95 23.75 -65.14
CA SER A 2 -30.06 23.47 -64.19
C SER A 2 -31.17 22.49 -64.67
N LEU A 3 -32.12 21.95 -63.87
CA LEU A 3 -32.42 21.85 -62.41
C LEU A 3 -33.64 20.89 -62.22
N ALA A 4 -34.13 20.75 -60.96
CA ALA A 4 -35.49 20.33 -60.55
C ALA A 4 -35.72 18.81 -60.30
N THR A 5 -36.62 18.36 -59.40
CA THR A 5 -37.71 19.02 -58.62
C THR A 5 -38.09 18.23 -57.32
N THR A 6 -38.56 18.92 -56.25
CA THR A 6 -39.62 18.57 -55.24
C THR A 6 -40.00 17.11 -54.83
N LEU A 7 -40.59 16.75 -53.68
CA LEU A 7 -40.81 17.22 -52.28
C LEU A 7 -42.01 16.43 -51.65
N THR A 8 -41.87 15.90 -50.42
CA THR A 8 -42.92 15.64 -49.37
C THR A 8 -43.95 14.46 -49.44
N PRO A 9 -44.56 14.03 -48.29
CA PRO A 9 -44.98 12.63 -47.98
C PRO A 9 -46.45 12.45 -47.46
N PRO A 10 -46.80 11.30 -46.84
CA PRO A 10 -47.60 11.25 -45.57
C PRO A 10 -47.23 10.06 -44.61
N ALA A 11 -47.94 9.76 -43.49
CA ALA A 11 -48.15 10.54 -42.24
C ALA A 11 -48.93 9.75 -41.12
N LEU A 12 -48.38 9.60 -39.89
CA LEU A 12 -49.04 9.17 -38.60
C LEU A 12 -49.65 7.72 -38.57
N GLN A 13 -50.00 7.02 -37.46
CA GLN A 13 -49.94 7.09 -35.98
C GLN A 13 -50.04 5.61 -35.45
N VAL A 14 -49.75 5.21 -34.21
CA VAL A 14 -50.58 5.26 -32.97
C VAL A 14 -49.73 4.68 -31.81
N ALA A 15 -49.93 5.14 -30.57
CA ALA A 15 -49.33 4.56 -29.36
C ALA A 15 -50.40 4.02 -28.40
N SER A 16 -50.10 2.99 -27.58
CA SER A 16 -50.51 2.91 -26.16
C SER A 16 -50.06 1.63 -25.40
N ASN A 17 -49.79 1.85 -24.11
CA ASN A 17 -49.87 0.93 -22.95
C ASN A 17 -48.69 0.02 -22.52
N GLN A 18 -48.30 0.25 -21.24
CA GLN A 18 -47.76 -0.69 -20.24
C GLN A 18 -46.37 -1.30 -20.56
N TYR A 19 -45.24 -0.78 -20.06
CA TYR A 19 -44.86 -0.47 -18.67
C TYR A 19 -45.15 -1.59 -17.65
N TRP A 20 -44.23 -1.81 -16.70
CA TRP A 20 -44.30 -2.72 -15.53
C TRP A 20 -43.77 -4.17 -15.62
N ARG A 21 -42.56 -4.40 -16.17
CA ARG A 21 -41.54 -5.38 -15.69
C ARG A 21 -40.17 -4.94 -16.26
N VAL A 22 -39.37 -4.06 -15.65
CA VAL A 22 -38.67 -4.18 -14.35
C VAL A 22 -38.01 -5.55 -14.16
N GLY A 23 -36.68 -5.58 -14.25
CA GLY A 23 -35.83 -6.73 -13.89
C GLY A 23 -34.92 -7.21 -15.03
N TYR A 24 -33.60 -7.28 -14.74
CA TYR A 24 -32.57 -7.92 -15.58
C TYR A 24 -32.32 -7.36 -16.99
N LEU A 25 -31.56 -6.25 -17.09
CA LEU A 25 -30.43 -6.07 -18.05
C LEU A 25 -29.74 -4.69 -17.93
N LEU A 26 -29.61 -4.17 -16.71
CA LEU A 26 -29.02 -2.84 -16.46
C LEU A 26 -28.10 -2.87 -15.24
N LEU A 27 -27.19 -3.87 -15.21
CA LEU A 27 -26.21 -4.07 -14.14
C LEU A 27 -24.93 -4.81 -14.60
N LEU A 28 -24.53 -4.66 -15.87
CA LEU A 28 -23.11 -4.78 -16.23
C LEU A 28 -22.40 -3.53 -15.73
N ALA A 29 -22.24 -3.49 -14.40
CA ALA A 29 -21.56 -2.43 -13.69
C ALA A 29 -20.14 -2.32 -14.25
N CYS A 30 -19.73 -1.07 -14.48
CA CYS A 30 -18.33 -0.71 -14.63
C CYS A 30 -17.65 -0.96 -13.27
N CYS A 31 -17.31 -2.23 -13.00
CA CYS A 31 -16.34 -2.56 -11.97
C CYS A 31 -14.98 -2.17 -12.54
N PRO A 32 -14.31 -1.10 -12.03
CA PRO A 32 -12.87 -1.11 -12.11
C PRO A 32 -12.42 -2.41 -11.45
N LEU A 33 -11.67 -3.25 -12.18
CA LEU A 33 -10.85 -4.27 -11.53
C LEU A 33 -9.79 -3.51 -10.75
N SER A 34 -10.14 -3.08 -9.53
CA SER A 34 -9.17 -2.77 -8.51
C SER A 34 -8.31 -4.02 -8.36
N ALA A 35 -7.07 -3.95 -8.84
CA ALA A 35 -6.09 -4.99 -8.59
C ALA A 35 -5.91 -5.04 -7.08
N TYR A 36 -6.57 -6.01 -6.44
CA TYR A 36 -6.26 -6.38 -5.07
C TYR A 36 -4.81 -6.87 -5.11
N ALA A 37 -3.90 -6.04 -4.61
CA ALA A 37 -2.54 -6.47 -4.34
C ALA A 37 -2.65 -7.58 -3.29
N GLU A 38 -2.47 -8.81 -3.71
CA GLU A 38 -2.56 -9.97 -2.84
C GLU A 38 -1.41 -9.91 -1.84
N ILE A 39 -1.73 -9.73 -0.55
CA ILE A 39 -0.72 -9.72 0.50
C ILE A 39 -0.19 -11.15 0.63
N THR A 40 1.09 -11.33 0.32
CA THR A 40 1.77 -12.63 0.39
C THR A 40 2.61 -12.74 1.67
N ALA A 41 2.98 -13.97 2.05
CA ALA A 41 3.92 -14.18 3.15
C ALA A 41 5.31 -13.58 2.83
N GLU A 42 5.74 -13.61 1.57
CA GLU A 42 6.97 -12.98 1.09
C GLU A 42 6.95 -11.45 1.26
N GLN A 43 5.81 -10.79 1.05
CA GLN A 43 5.67 -9.36 1.32
C GLN A 43 5.89 -9.07 2.82
N LEU A 44 5.31 -9.86 3.72
CA LEU A 44 5.50 -9.69 5.17
C LEU A 44 6.95 -9.95 5.62
N VAL A 45 7.66 -10.86 4.95
CA VAL A 45 9.11 -11.08 5.14
C VAL A 45 9.91 -9.85 4.71
N ASN A 46 9.63 -9.30 3.53
CA ASN A 46 10.28 -8.09 3.02
C ASN A 46 10.00 -6.87 3.89
N ASP A 47 8.76 -6.73 4.39
CA ASP A 47 8.37 -5.66 5.32
C ASP A 47 9.10 -5.79 6.67
N ALA A 48 9.20 -7.01 7.23
CA ALA A 48 9.95 -7.25 8.47
C ALA A 48 11.46 -6.94 8.30
N TYR A 49 12.06 -7.31 7.17
CA TYR A 49 13.44 -6.94 6.85
C TYR A 49 13.63 -5.42 6.72
N ALA A 50 12.71 -4.74 6.04
CA ALA A 50 12.74 -3.28 5.90
C ALA A 50 12.53 -2.55 7.23
N ASP A 51 11.69 -3.10 8.12
CA ASP A 51 11.49 -2.57 9.47
C ASP A 51 12.76 -2.77 10.33
N GLY A 52 13.47 -3.90 10.20
CA GLY A 52 14.82 -4.10 10.76
C GLY A 52 15.83 -3.02 10.34
N ALA A 53 15.89 -2.73 9.04
CA ALA A 53 16.75 -1.68 8.51
C ALA A 53 16.37 -0.28 9.01
N LEU A 54 15.07 0.00 9.19
CA LEU A 54 14.59 1.24 9.78
C LEU A 54 15.01 1.39 11.25
N ILE A 55 14.97 0.30 12.04
CA ILE A 55 15.41 0.28 13.45
C ILE A 55 16.93 0.52 13.56
N ALA A 56 17.74 -0.11 12.69
CA ALA A 56 19.19 0.14 12.63
C ALA A 56 19.50 1.61 12.32
N THR A 57 18.82 2.17 11.32
CA THR A 57 18.99 3.58 10.96
C THR A 57 18.52 4.51 12.08
N ALA A 58 17.44 4.18 12.78
CA ALA A 58 16.97 4.95 13.94
C ALA A 58 17.99 5.00 15.08
N ASN A 59 18.65 3.86 15.36
CA ASN A 59 19.72 3.77 16.35
C ASN A 59 20.96 4.60 15.94
N ALA A 60 21.40 4.50 14.68
CA ALA A 60 22.51 5.30 14.16
C ALA A 60 22.21 6.81 14.26
N CYS A 61 20.98 7.20 13.97
CA CYS A 61 20.47 8.57 14.08
C CYS A 61 20.14 9.02 15.52
N ARG A 62 20.44 8.20 16.53
CA ARG A 62 20.24 8.49 17.97
C ARG A 62 18.80 8.89 18.34
N ILE A 63 17.82 8.33 17.63
CA ILE A 63 16.40 8.55 17.94
C ILE A 63 16.07 7.93 19.30
N GLU A 64 15.15 8.55 20.05
CA GLU A 64 14.86 8.14 21.42
C GLU A 64 14.42 6.66 21.49
N LYS A 65 15.03 5.91 22.42
CA LYS A 65 14.74 4.49 22.63
C LYS A 65 13.26 4.20 22.92
N THR A 66 12.55 5.14 23.51
CA THR A 66 11.09 5.10 23.72
C THR A 66 10.32 5.03 22.40
N GLN A 67 10.66 5.89 21.44
CA GLN A 67 10.06 5.92 20.11
C GLN A 67 10.41 4.66 19.31
N ILE A 68 11.67 4.20 19.40
CA ILE A 68 12.12 2.96 18.76
C ILE A 68 11.36 1.73 19.32
N ASN A 69 11.16 1.65 20.64
CA ASN A 69 10.37 0.57 21.24
C ASN A 69 8.89 0.59 20.80
N GLN A 70 8.28 1.78 20.70
CA GLN A 70 6.91 1.94 20.19
C GLN A 70 6.80 1.51 18.73
N LEU A 71 7.78 1.90 17.91
CA LEU A 71 7.90 1.52 16.51
C LEU A 71 7.94 -0.01 16.34
N ILE A 72 8.88 -0.68 17.03
CA ILE A 72 9.03 -2.15 17.02
C ILE A 72 7.72 -2.84 17.40
N PHE A 73 7.09 -2.41 18.50
CA PHE A 73 5.85 -3.02 18.97
C PHE A 73 4.71 -2.88 17.94
N LYS A 74 4.54 -1.68 17.37
CA LYS A 74 3.46 -1.40 16.41
C LYS A 74 3.68 -2.14 15.08
N GLN A 75 4.89 -2.13 14.54
CA GLN A 75 5.25 -2.87 13.33
C GLN A 75 4.99 -4.37 13.49
N LYS A 76 5.52 -4.99 14.56
CA LYS A 76 5.31 -6.41 14.86
C LYS A 76 3.83 -6.75 14.97
N LYS A 77 3.07 -5.93 15.68
CA LYS A 77 1.62 -6.11 15.81
C LYS A 77 0.93 -6.03 14.45
N THR A 78 1.21 -5.02 13.64
CA THR A 78 0.61 -4.84 12.31
C THR A 78 0.92 -6.03 11.39
N SER A 79 2.17 -6.49 11.31
CA SER A 79 2.54 -7.61 10.43
C SER A 79 1.87 -8.92 10.85
N LEU A 80 1.73 -9.19 12.15
CA LEU A 80 1.06 -10.40 12.65
C LEU A 80 -0.47 -10.32 12.54
N ASP A 81 -1.07 -9.15 12.73
CA ASP A 81 -2.51 -8.95 12.49
C ASP A 81 -2.84 -9.10 10.99
N LEU A 82 -1.98 -8.60 10.08
CA LEU A 82 -2.09 -8.82 8.63
C LEU A 82 -1.92 -10.29 8.25
N ALA A 83 -0.89 -10.98 8.76
CA ALA A 83 -0.69 -12.41 8.54
C ALA A 83 -1.94 -13.21 8.91
N LYS A 84 -2.51 -12.92 10.08
CA LYS A 84 -3.74 -13.55 10.57
C LYS A 84 -4.97 -13.23 9.71
N GLN A 85 -5.13 -11.97 9.29
CA GLN A 85 -6.23 -11.52 8.42
C GLN A 85 -6.21 -12.25 7.08
N HIS A 86 -5.02 -12.47 6.51
CA HIS A 86 -4.83 -13.12 5.21
C HIS A 86 -4.56 -14.64 5.30
N GLN A 87 -4.64 -15.24 6.50
CA GLN A 87 -4.37 -16.66 6.76
C GLN A 87 -2.98 -17.14 6.26
N LEU A 88 -1.99 -16.24 6.33
CA LEU A 88 -0.63 -16.49 5.84
C LEU A 88 0.20 -17.28 6.88
N PRO A 89 1.09 -18.18 6.44
CA PRO A 89 2.01 -18.90 7.32
C PRO A 89 3.19 -18.00 7.73
N PHE A 90 2.91 -16.97 8.53
CA PHE A 90 3.89 -16.00 9.03
C PHE A 90 3.64 -15.76 10.52
N VAL A 91 4.59 -16.15 11.37
CA VAL A 91 4.48 -16.12 12.83
C VAL A 91 5.43 -15.11 13.47
N ALA A 92 5.26 -14.88 14.78
CA ALA A 92 6.06 -13.93 15.55
C ALA A 92 7.58 -14.19 15.48
N LYS A 93 7.99 -15.46 15.36
CA LYS A 93 9.40 -15.83 15.20
C LYS A 93 9.95 -15.40 13.84
N ASP A 94 9.21 -15.62 12.75
CA ASP A 94 9.65 -15.25 11.40
C ASP A 94 9.89 -13.74 11.34
N TYR A 95 8.94 -12.95 11.86
CA TYR A 95 9.09 -11.51 11.98
C TYR A 95 10.36 -11.12 12.75
N ASP A 96 10.63 -11.73 13.91
CA ASP A 96 11.82 -11.41 14.71
C ASP A 96 13.12 -11.77 13.98
N ASP A 97 13.19 -12.95 13.35
CA ASP A 97 14.36 -13.40 12.60
C ASP A 97 14.68 -12.44 11.42
N TYR A 98 13.66 -12.03 10.67
CA TYR A 98 13.83 -11.12 9.53
C TYR A 98 14.12 -9.67 9.95
N VAL A 99 13.54 -9.19 11.06
CA VAL A 99 13.90 -7.89 11.66
C VAL A 99 15.36 -7.88 12.11
N VAL A 100 15.85 -8.94 12.77
CA VAL A 100 17.26 -9.05 13.15
C VAL A 100 18.15 -9.07 11.91
N SER A 101 17.80 -9.86 10.89
CA SER A 101 18.55 -9.93 9.63
C SER A 101 18.66 -8.57 8.92
N GLY A 102 17.55 -7.84 8.83
CA GLY A 102 17.52 -6.49 8.23
C GLY A 102 18.27 -5.45 9.07
N PHE A 103 18.20 -5.57 10.40
CA PHE A 103 18.93 -4.73 11.34
C PHE A 103 20.46 -4.91 11.19
N GLU A 104 20.95 -6.15 11.22
CA GLU A 104 22.38 -6.45 11.10
C GLU A 104 22.95 -6.02 9.74
N SER A 105 22.21 -6.28 8.66
CA SER A 105 22.58 -5.86 7.31
C SER A 105 22.69 -4.34 7.19
N ALA A 106 21.72 -3.59 7.72
CA ALA A 106 21.74 -2.13 7.71
C ALA A 106 22.82 -1.57 8.63
N MET A 107 23.03 -2.13 9.83
CA MET A 107 24.09 -1.71 10.75
C MET A 107 25.47 -1.85 10.11
N ARG A 108 25.72 -2.93 9.36
CA ARG A 108 26.97 -3.12 8.60
C ARG A 108 27.17 -2.03 7.54
N VAL A 109 26.14 -1.72 6.76
CA VAL A 109 26.22 -0.65 5.75
C VAL A 109 26.42 0.73 6.40
N LEU A 110 25.88 0.95 7.59
CA LEU A 110 26.03 2.19 8.35
C LEU A 110 27.39 2.32 9.04
N SER A 111 27.99 1.20 9.50
CA SER A 111 29.34 1.20 10.10
C SER A 111 30.45 1.40 9.06
N ASP A 112 30.20 1.04 7.80
CA ASP A 112 31.15 1.16 6.70
C ASP A 112 31.15 2.59 6.08
N GLN A 113 30.33 3.52 6.59
CA GLN A 113 30.28 4.92 6.13
C GLN A 113 31.41 5.76 6.74
N PRO A 114 32.07 6.66 5.98
CA PRO A 114 32.99 7.64 6.55
C PRO A 114 32.23 8.66 7.42
N GLU A 115 32.87 9.12 8.51
CA GLU A 115 32.22 9.95 9.56
C GLU A 115 31.68 11.30 9.06
N ASP A 116 32.26 11.85 7.99
CA ASP A 116 31.98 13.20 7.46
C ASP A 116 30.97 13.17 6.29
N ASN A 117 29.97 12.27 6.36
CA ASN A 117 29.04 12.04 5.26
C ASN A 117 27.69 12.76 5.46
N ASP A 118 27.49 13.86 4.74
CA ASP A 118 26.22 14.61 4.64
C ASP A 118 25.01 13.72 4.31
N ALA A 119 25.22 12.59 3.62
CA ALA A 119 24.15 11.63 3.34
C ALA A 119 23.54 11.04 4.62
N LEU A 120 24.33 10.81 5.67
CA LEU A 120 23.81 10.30 6.95
C LEU A 120 22.93 11.34 7.65
N ALA A 121 23.30 12.63 7.61
CA ALA A 121 22.48 13.71 8.15
C ALA A 121 21.13 13.82 7.42
N ALA A 122 21.14 13.73 6.09
CA ALA A 122 19.92 13.72 5.28
C ALA A 122 19.03 12.48 5.55
N ILE A 123 19.63 11.30 5.71
CA ILE A 123 18.94 10.08 6.12
C ILE A 123 18.26 10.27 7.49
N CYS A 124 18.96 10.81 8.47
CA CYS A 124 18.43 10.98 9.82
C CYS A 124 17.23 11.91 9.89
N ALA A 125 17.24 13.02 9.16
CA ALA A 125 16.08 13.91 9.05
C ALA A 125 14.84 13.18 8.48
N GLY A 126 15.02 12.41 7.40
CA GLY A 126 13.94 11.64 6.78
C GLY A 126 13.44 10.45 7.63
N VAL A 127 14.32 9.85 8.43
CA VAL A 127 13.97 8.74 9.34
C VAL A 127 13.12 9.23 10.52
N GLN A 128 13.45 10.39 11.10
CA GLN A 128 12.68 10.94 12.21
C GLN A 128 11.22 11.23 11.82
N GLU A 129 10.99 11.79 10.63
CA GLU A 129 9.63 11.99 10.09
C GLU A 129 8.90 10.65 9.83
N LYS A 130 9.59 9.65 9.27
CA LYS A 130 9.03 8.31 9.03
C LYS A 130 8.61 7.62 10.33
N ILE A 131 9.41 7.71 11.38
CA ILE A 131 9.10 7.12 12.69
C ILE A 131 7.92 7.84 13.33
N ALA A 132 7.92 9.18 13.35
CA ALA A 132 6.79 9.96 13.87
C ALA A 132 5.46 9.57 13.19
N LYS A 133 5.44 9.39 11.87
CA LYS A 133 4.28 8.89 11.12
C LYS A 133 3.90 7.45 11.47
N LYS A 134 4.88 6.56 11.64
CA LYS A 134 4.60 5.16 12.03
C LYS A 134 4.07 5.04 13.47
N ILE A 135 4.56 5.84 14.44
CA ILE A 135 4.13 5.76 15.85
C ILE A 135 2.85 6.56 16.19
N ALA A 136 2.43 7.50 15.33
CA ALA A 136 1.19 8.27 15.53
C ALA A 136 -0.03 7.35 15.78
N PRO A 137 -1.00 7.75 16.63
CA PRO A 137 -2.14 6.92 17.01
C PRO A 137 -3.06 6.58 15.82
#